data_AF-A0A533VIE8-F1
#
_entry.id   AF-A0A533VIE8-F1
#
_cell.length_a   1.000
_cell.length_b   1.000
_cell.length_c   1.000
_cell.angle_alpha   90.00
_cell.angle_beta   90.00
_cell.angle_gamma   90.00
#
_symmetry.space_group_name_H-M   'P 1'
#
loop_
_entity.id
_entity.type
_entity.pdbx_description
1 polymer ?
#
loop_
_entity_poly.entity_id
_entity_poly.type
_entity_poly.pdbx_seq_one_letter_code
_entity_poly.pdbx_strand_id
1 'polypeptide(L)' 'MTGLKLFIDGEFVNSERGDTFEVRNPATSEVVGTAAKGTREDVRRAVDSAKEAFRTWSEIEPLNRVCALFSQ' A
#
# COMPACT_ATOMS: atom_id res chain seq x y z
N MET A 1 13.23 10.40 -11.48
CA MET A 1 12.16 10.74 -10.52
C MET A 1 11.42 9.46 -10.19
N THR A 2 11.50 9.00 -8.94
CA THR A 2 10.87 7.73 -8.51
C THR A 2 9.43 8.01 -8.13
N GLY A 3 8.49 7.35 -8.81
CA GLY A 3 7.05 7.45 -8.54
C GLY A 3 6.59 6.30 -7.65
N LEU A 4 6.19 6.59 -6.42
CA LEU A 4 5.61 5.61 -5.49
C LEU A 4 4.19 5.25 -5.94
N LYS A 5 3.93 3.95 -6.01
CA LYS A 5 2.63 3.37 -6.37
C LYS A 5 1.84 2.98 -5.12
N LEU A 6 0.55 2.73 -5.29
CA LEU A 6 -0.26 2.09 -4.25
C LEU A 6 0.09 0.61 -4.20
N PHE A 7 0.05 -0.01 -3.03
CA PHE A 7 0.19 -1.46 -2.89
C PHE A 7 -1.15 -2.04 -2.44
N ILE A 8 -1.84 -2.72 -3.34
CA ILE A 8 -3.19 -3.24 -3.13
C ILE A 8 -3.23 -4.67 -3.67
N ASP A 9 -3.76 -5.60 -2.89
CA ASP A 9 -3.92 -7.00 -3.27
C ASP A 9 -2.61 -7.71 -3.65
N GLY A 10 -1.52 -7.37 -2.96
CA GLY A 10 -0.20 -7.95 -3.23
C GLY A 10 0.55 -7.34 -4.41
N GLU A 11 0.00 -6.30 -5.07
CA GLU A 11 0.58 -5.70 -6.27
C GLU A 11 0.78 -4.19 -6.18
N PHE A 12 1.80 -3.68 -6.88
CA PHE A 12 2.02 -2.24 -7.04
C PHE A 12 1.18 -1.67 -8.19
N VAL A 13 0.12 -0.95 -7.85
CA VAL A 13 -0.87 -0.39 -8.78
C VAL A 13 -0.83 1.14 -8.82
N ASN A 14 -1.20 1.71 -9.96
CA ASN A 14 -1.45 3.14 -10.06
C ASN A 14 -2.76 3.49 -9.33
N SER A 15 -2.92 4.78 -8.98
CA SER A 15 -4.23 5.32 -8.56
C SER A 15 -5.26 5.13 -9.67
N GLU A 16 -6.52 4.88 -9.31
CA GLU A 16 -7.63 4.75 -10.27
C GLU A 16 -7.71 5.95 -11.23
N ARG A 17 -7.47 7.17 -10.72
CA ARG A 17 -7.46 8.39 -11.52
C ARG A 17 -6.11 8.73 -12.15
N GLY A 18 -5.05 7.99 -11.80
CA GLY A 18 -3.68 8.30 -12.22
C GLY A 18 -3.07 9.55 -11.58
N ASP A 19 -3.79 10.23 -10.69
CA ASP A 19 -3.32 11.42 -10.00
C ASP A 19 -2.11 11.09 -9.11
N THR A 20 -1.16 12.02 -9.03
CA THR A 20 -0.01 11.94 -8.14
C THR A 20 0.19 13.26 -7.38
N PHE A 21 0.98 13.23 -6.32
CA PHE A 21 1.40 14.43 -5.59
C PHE A 21 2.91 14.39 -5.31
N GLU A 22 3.50 15.57 -5.17
CA GLU A 22 4.91 15.73 -4.87
C GLU A 22 5.18 15.47 -3.39
N VAL A 23 6.21 14.67 -3.12
CA VAL A 23 6.76 14.50 -1.77
C VAL A 23 7.90 15.49 -1.63
N ARG A 24 7.82 16.37 -0.63
CA ARG A 24 8.80 17.44 -0.39
C ARG A 24 9.58 17.20 0.88
N ASN A 25 10.88 17.50 0.86
CA ASN A 25 11.71 17.50 2.05
C ASN A 25 11.26 18.66 2.97
N PRO A 26 10.85 18.40 4.22
CA PRO A 26 10.38 19.46 5.12
C PRO A 26 11.48 20.45 5.52
N ALA A 27 12.76 20.09 5.41
CA ALA A 27 13.89 20.96 5.75
C ALA A 27 14.31 21.88 4.60
N THR A 28 14.21 21.44 3.34
CA THR A 28 14.68 22.20 2.16
C THR A 28 13.57 22.64 1.21
N SER A 29 12.34 22.15 1.39
CA SER A 29 11.20 22.30 0.47
C SER A 29 11.38 21.71 -0.93
N GLU A 30 12.49 21.03 -1.19
CA GLU A 30 12.79 20.39 -2.48
C GLU A 30 11.93 19.13 -2.69
N VAL A 31 11.60 18.84 -3.95
CA VAL A 31 10.85 17.64 -4.32
C VAL A 31 11.79 16.43 -4.32
N VAL A 32 11.50 15.43 -3.50
CA VAL A 32 12.28 14.19 -3.38
C VAL A 32 11.68 13.02 -4.17
N GLY A 33 10.42 13.15 -4.60
CA GLY A 33 9.74 12.13 -5.41
C GLY A 33 8.27 12.47 -5.64
N THR A 34 7.55 11.55 -6.29
CA THR A 34 6.10 11.63 -6.45
C THR A 34 5.44 10.39 -5.87
N ALA A 35 4.21 10.52 -5.40
CA ALA A 35 3.41 9.40 -4.89
C ALA A 35 2.01 9.41 -5.49
N ALA A 36 1.46 8.22 -5.75
CA ALA A 36 0.08 8.07 -6.19
C ALA A 36 -0.90 8.68 -5.19
N LYS A 37 -1.82 9.50 -5.70
CA LYS A 37 -2.90 10.10 -4.91
C LYS A 37 -4.08 9.13 -4.90
N GLY A 38 -4.24 8.40 -3.80
CA GLY A 38 -5.31 7.41 -3.65
C GLY A 38 -6.71 8.05 -3.74
N THR A 39 -7.62 7.34 -4.40
CA THR A 39 -9.03 7.72 -4.52
C THR A 39 -9.90 6.95 -3.51
N ARG A 40 -11.18 7.35 -3.41
CA ARG A 40 -12.17 6.57 -2.65
C ARG A 40 -12.30 5.13 -3.17
N GLU A 41 -12.16 4.94 -4.47
CA GLU A 41 -12.28 3.63 -5.13
C GLU A 41 -11.05 2.76 -4.85
N ASP A 42 -9.86 3.34 -4.82
CA ASP A 42 -8.65 2.64 -4.39
C ASP A 42 -8.76 2.18 -2.94
N VAL A 43 -9.31 3.03 -2.06
CA VAL A 43 -9.58 2.66 -0.66
C VAL A 43 -10.60 1.52 -0.57
N ARG A 44 -11.69 1.56 -1.34
CA ARG A 44 -12.67 0.46 -1.39
C ARG A 44 -12.01 -0.86 -1.80
N ARG A 45 -11.25 -0.85 -2.89
CA ARG A 45 -10.49 -2.03 -3.36
C ARG A 45 -9.53 -2.57 -2.31
N ALA A 46 -8.79 -1.70 -1.62
CA ALA A 46 -7.87 -2.09 -0.56
C ALA A 46 -8.60 -2.72 0.64
N VAL A 47 -9.74 -2.14 1.04
CA VAL A 47 -10.57 -2.67 2.13
C VAL A 47 -11.15 -4.04 1.76
N ASP A 48 -11.65 -4.19 0.53
CA ASP A 48 -12.25 -5.46 0.09
C ASP A 48 -11.19 -6.56 -0.02
N SER A 49 -10.02 -6.28 -0.61
CA SER A 49 -8.88 -7.21 -0.61
C SER A 49 -8.46 -7.60 0.82
N ALA A 50 -8.33 -6.63 1.73
CA ALA A 50 -7.99 -6.90 3.12
C ALA A 50 -9.03 -7.76 3.85
N LYS A 51 -10.33 -7.55 3.58
CA LYS A 51 -11.42 -8.38 4.14
C LYS A 51 -11.33 -9.82 3.65
N GLU A 52 -11.10 -10.03 2.36
CA GLU A 52 -10.97 -11.37 1.80
C GLU A 52 -9.73 -12.08 2.36
N ALA A 53 -8.58 -11.41 2.40
CA ALA A 53 -7.36 -11.94 3.00
C ALA A 53 -7.52 -12.27 4.49
N PHE A 54 -8.28 -11.45 5.24
CA PHE A 54 -8.50 -11.66 6.67
C PHE A 54 -9.23 -12.97 6.97
N ARG A 55 -10.15 -13.41 6.10
CA ARG A 55 -10.90 -14.67 6.30
C ARG A 55 -9.96 -15.85 6.52
N THR A 56 -8.93 -15.98 5.70
CA THR A 56 -7.95 -17.07 5.84
C THR A 56 -6.82 -16.71 6.79
N TRP A 57 -6.30 -15.48 6.73
CA TRP A 57 -5.17 -15.04 7.58
C TRP A 57 -5.48 -15.12 9.09
N SER A 58 -6.73 -14.88 9.47
CA SER A 58 -7.17 -14.93 10.87
C SER A 58 -7.14 -16.34 11.47
N GLU A 59 -7.29 -17.37 10.64
CA GLU A 59 -7.33 -18.78 11.03
C GLU A 59 -5.94 -19.43 11.08
N ILE A 60 -4.93 -18.76 10.52
CA ILE A 60 -3.54 -19.25 10.54
C ILE A 60 -3.03 -19.31 11.99
N GLU A 61 -2.43 -20.45 12.33
CA GLU A 61 -1.83 -20.66 13.65
C GLU A 61 -0.90 -19.49 14.04
N PRO A 62 -0.94 -19.03 15.31
CA PRO A 62 -0.11 -17.92 15.76
C PRO A 62 1.37 -18.07 15.41
N LEU A 63 1.91 -19.29 15.52
CA LEU A 63 3.31 -19.57 15.19
C LEU A 63 3.64 -19.31 13.72
N ASN A 64 2.78 -19.73 12.80
CA ASN A 64 2.96 -19.50 11.37
C ASN A 64 2.89 -17.99 11.02
N ARG A 65 2.06 -17.21 11.73
CA ARG A 65 2.03 -15.75 11.58
C ARG A 65 3.30 -15.09 12.11
N VAL A 66 3.88 -15.59 13.21
CA VAL A 66 5.19 -15.15 13.71
C VAL A 66 6.27 -15.46 12.66
N CYS A 67 6.28 -16.67 12.09
CA CYS A 67 7.20 -16.99 11.00
C CYS A 67 7.06 -15.99 9.85
N ALA A 68 5.85 -15.70 9.36
CA ALA A 68 5.66 -14.74 8.28
C ALA A 68 6.15 -13.31 8.59
N LEU A 69 6.12 -12.88 9.85
CA LEU A 69 6.60 -11.55 10.27
C LEU A 69 8.11 -11.47 10.49
N PHE A 70 8.73 -12.57 10.93
CA PHE A 70 10.14 -12.61 11.37
C PHE A 70 11.03 -13.52 10.52
N SER A 71 10.53 -14.06 9.41
CA SER A 71 11.34 -14.71 8.39
C SER A 71 12.20 -13.65 7.71
N GLN A 72 13.47 -13.53 8.14
CA GLN A 72 14.53 -12.83 7.44
C GLN A 72 15.58 -13.84 6.99
#